data_AF-A0A4S8IJ93-F1
#
_entry.id   AF-A0A4S8IJ93-F1
#
_cell.length_a   1.000
_cell.length_b   1.000
_cell.length_c   1.000
_cell.angle_alpha   90.00
_cell.angle_beta   90.00
_cell.angle_gamma   90.00
#
_symmetry.space_group_name_H-M   'P 1'
#
loop_
_entity.id
_entity.type
_entity.pdbx_description
1 polymer ?
#
loop_
_entity_poly.entity_id
_entity_poly.type
_entity_poly.pdbx_seq_one_letter_code
_entity_poly.pdbx_strand_id
1 'polypeptide(L)'
;MQVPGDMVVNAMMATMAAHSKQQAEFIYHMGSSVRNPVTYATLEHCHFRYFLANPRVGRDGSVMPTKRLSFIKSMVGFRVFMTLRYKLPLEVSPSTHLCTILPHSF
;
A
#
# COMPACT_ATOMS: atom_id res chain seq x y z
N MET A 1 -10.00 0.36 0.19
CA MET A 1 -10.18 0.79 1.58
C MET A 1 -8.82 0.73 2.24
N GLN A 2 -8.20 1.87 2.51
CA GLN A 2 -6.85 1.95 3.09
C GLN A 2 -7.02 2.69 4.40
N VAL A 3 -6.70 2.04 5.52
CA VAL A 3 -6.84 2.61 6.86
C VAL A 3 -5.46 3.09 7.30
N PRO A 4 -5.31 4.37 7.70
CA PRO A 4 -4.05 4.88 8.23
C PRO A 4 -3.58 4.10 9.47
N GLY A 5 -2.27 3.92 9.62
CA GLY A 5 -1.69 3.11 10.71
C GLY A 5 -1.93 3.71 12.10
N ASP A 6 -1.89 5.02 12.23
CA ASP A 6 -2.23 5.77 13.45
C ASP A 6 -3.68 5.51 13.90
N MET A 7 -4.60 5.39 12.94
CA MET A 7 -6.00 5.08 13.21
C MET A 7 -6.15 3.67 13.79
N VAL A 8 -5.37 2.70 13.31
CA VAL A 8 -5.36 1.32 13.84
C VAL A 8 -4.77 1.27 15.26
N VAL A 9 -3.70 2.01 15.52
CA VAL A 9 -3.08 2.03 16.86
C VAL A 9 -4.00 2.71 17.88
N ASN A 10 -4.58 3.87 17.54
CA ASN A 10 -5.51 4.58 18.41
C ASN A 10 -6.77 3.75 18.70
N ALA A 11 -7.29 3.09 17.67
CA ALA A 11 -8.37 2.14 17.75
C ALA A 11 -8.07 1.02 18.75
N MET A 12 -6.91 0.38 18.63
CA MET A 12 -6.48 -0.71 19.51
C MET A 12 -6.34 -0.25 20.96
N MET A 13 -5.73 0.91 21.21
CA MET A 13 -5.61 1.43 22.57
C MET A 13 -6.98 1.73 23.19
N ALA A 14 -7.88 2.33 22.41
CA ALA A 14 -9.24 2.64 22.87
C ALA A 14 -10.05 1.37 23.18
N THR A 15 -9.96 0.33 22.34
CA THR A 15 -10.65 -0.94 22.59
C THR A 15 -10.09 -1.66 23.81
N MET A 16 -8.76 -1.67 23.98
CA MET A 16 -8.11 -2.23 25.18
C MET A 16 -8.53 -1.50 26.46
N ALA A 17 -8.60 -0.17 26.44
CA ALA A 17 -9.06 0.59 27.60
C ALA A 17 -10.53 0.30 27.94
N ALA A 18 -11.40 0.28 26.93
CA ALA A 18 -12.84 0.04 27.08
C ALA A 18 -13.16 -1.37 27.61
N HIS A 19 -12.38 -2.38 27.24
CA HIS A 19 -12.61 -3.79 27.61
C HIS A 19 -11.62 -4.30 28.66
N SER A 20 -10.89 -3.41 29.32
CA SER A 20 -9.85 -3.76 30.31
C SER A 20 -10.33 -4.63 31.48
N LYS A 21 -11.64 -4.71 31.72
CA LYS A 21 -12.27 -5.49 32.81
C LYS A 21 -13.24 -6.57 32.32
N GLN A 22 -13.40 -6.77 31.01
CA GLN A 22 -14.32 -7.75 30.44
C GLN A 22 -13.56 -8.92 29.83
N GLN A 23 -13.94 -10.15 30.18
CA GLN A 23 -13.35 -11.41 29.66
C GLN A 23 -13.96 -11.89 28.33
N ALA A 24 -14.79 -11.06 27.69
CA ALA A 24 -15.46 -11.40 26.43
C ALA A 24 -14.63 -10.95 25.22
N GLU A 25 -14.66 -11.77 24.16
CA GLU A 25 -14.03 -11.44 22.88
C GLU A 25 -14.96 -10.54 22.06
N PHE A 26 -14.43 -9.42 21.55
CA PHE A 26 -15.18 -8.46 20.75
C PHE A 26 -14.50 -8.25 19.40
N ILE A 27 -15.27 -8.36 18.32
CA ILE A 27 -14.81 -8.10 16.96
C ILE A 27 -15.18 -6.67 16.57
N TYR A 28 -14.18 -5.81 16.39
CA TYR A 28 -14.36 -4.42 15.97
C TYR A 28 -14.01 -4.22 14.50
N HIS A 29 -14.97 -3.74 13.70
CA HIS A 29 -14.73 -3.29 12.34
C HIS A 29 -14.24 -1.84 12.35
N MET A 30 -12.92 -1.65 12.19
CA MET A 30 -12.29 -0.35 12.05
C MET A 30 -12.05 -0.04 10.57
N GLY A 31 -12.48 1.15 10.14
CA GLY A 31 -12.36 1.56 8.75
C GLY A 31 -12.33 3.07 8.59
N SER A 32 -11.65 3.54 7.55
CA SER A 32 -11.81 4.93 7.09
C SER A 32 -13.28 5.14 6.72
N SER A 33 -13.89 6.21 7.23
CA SER A 33 -15.32 6.50 7.04
C SER A 33 -15.76 6.44 5.57
N VAL A 34 -16.93 5.84 5.33
CA VAL A 34 -17.56 5.80 4.00
C VAL A 34 -18.04 7.18 3.55
N ARG A 35 -18.13 8.15 4.47
CA ARG A 35 -18.57 9.53 4.17
C ARG A 35 -17.51 10.37 3.45
N ASN A 36 -16.23 10.00 3.52
CA ASN A 36 -15.16 10.66 2.78
C ASN A 36 -14.28 9.63 2.06
N PRO A 37 -14.81 8.95 1.03
CA PRO A 37 -14.02 8.00 0.28
C PRO A 37 -12.96 8.78 -0.50
N VAL A 38 -11.71 8.64 -0.09
CA VAL A 38 -10.58 9.20 -0.84
C VAL A 38 -10.47 8.46 -2.16
N THR A 39 -10.83 9.13 -3.25
CA THR A 39 -10.74 8.55 -4.59
C THR A 39 -9.30 8.59 -5.10
N TYR A 40 -8.94 7.72 -6.05
CA TYR A 40 -7.65 7.79 -6.72
C TYR A 40 -7.39 9.13 -7.41
N ALA A 41 -8.44 9.79 -7.91
CA ALA A 41 -8.33 11.13 -8.48
C ALA A 41 -7.98 12.19 -7.42
N THR A 42 -8.56 12.07 -6.22
CA THR A 42 -8.23 12.94 -5.08
C THR A 42 -6.78 12.75 -4.66
N LEU A 43 -6.29 11.50 -4.60
CA LEU A 43 -4.89 11.20 -4.30
C LEU A 43 -3.95 11.76 -5.37
N GLU A 44 -4.26 11.55 -6.66
CA GLU A 44 -3.51 12.13 -7.79
C GLU A 44 -3.34 13.63 -7.63
N HIS A 45 -4.46 14.32 -7.38
CA HIS A 45 -4.50 15.76 -7.29
C HIS A 45 -3.72 16.29 -6.09
N CYS A 46 -3.88 15.67 -4.92
CA CYS A 46 -3.12 16.03 -3.72
C CYS A 46 -1.62 15.79 -3.92
N HIS A 47 -1.23 14.64 -4.48
CA HIS A 47 0.17 14.31 -4.77
C HIS A 47 0.78 15.29 -5.77
N PHE A 48 0.08 15.57 -6.87
CA PHE A 48 0.54 16.50 -7.89
C PHE A 48 0.73 17.90 -7.32
N ARG A 49 -0.25 18.42 -6.55
CA ARG A 49 -0.14 19.73 -5.89
C ARG A 49 1.04 19.80 -4.92
N TYR A 50 1.25 18.74 -4.12
CA TYR A 50 2.35 18.70 -3.16
C TYR A 50 3.73 18.78 -3.85
N PHE A 51 3.95 17.97 -4.89
CA PHE A 51 5.23 17.96 -5.63
C PHE A 51 5.39 19.12 -6.60
N LEU A 52 4.31 19.82 -6.94
CA LEU A 52 4.40 21.10 -7.64
C LEU A 52 4.89 22.20 -6.70
N ALA A 53 4.39 22.23 -5.46
CA ALA A 53 4.82 23.18 -4.44
C ALA A 53 6.19 22.85 -3.83
N ASN A 54 6.55 21.56 -3.79
CA ASN A 54 7.82 21.06 -3.25
C ASN A 54 8.52 20.23 -4.34
N PRO A 55 9.22 20.88 -5.28
CA PRO A 55 9.88 20.18 -6.37
C PRO A 55 10.97 19.27 -5.82
N ARG A 56 11.06 18.05 -6.36
CA ARG A 56 12.14 17.14 -6.00
C ARG A 56 13.41 17.57 -6.72
N VAL A 57 14.48 17.78 -5.97
CA VAL A 57 15.80 18.08 -6.52
C VAL A 57 16.55 16.76 -6.72
N GLY A 58 17.01 16.52 -7.94
CA GLY A 58 17.84 15.39 -8.29
C GLY A 58 19.21 15.45 -7.63
N ARG A 59 19.95 14.34 -7.70
CA ARG A 59 21.30 14.24 -7.12
C ARG A 59 22.31 15.20 -7.77
N ASP A 60 21.98 15.65 -8.97
CA ASP A 60 22.65 16.62 -9.83
C ASP A 60 22.22 18.07 -9.57
N GLY A 61 21.30 18.32 -8.62
CA GLY A 61 20.78 19.65 -8.35
C GLY A 61 19.67 20.10 -9.30
N SER A 62 19.29 19.28 -10.28
CA SER A 62 18.23 19.62 -11.24
C SER A 62 16.85 19.43 -10.61
N VAL A 63 15.91 20.33 -10.92
CA VAL A 63 14.52 20.17 -10.47
C VAL A 63 13.83 19.12 -11.35
N MET A 64 13.43 18.00 -10.75
CA MET A 64 12.70 16.96 -11.46
C MET A 64 11.29 17.47 -11.83
N PRO A 65 10.88 17.36 -13.10
CA PRO A 65 9.56 17.81 -13.51
C PRO A 65 8.47 16.94 -12.87
N THR A 66 7.57 17.58 -12.12
CA THR A 66 6.41 16.92 -11.53
C THR A 66 5.42 16.52 -12.63
N LYS A 67 5.33 15.23 -12.92
CA LYS A 67 4.35 14.66 -13.85
C LYS A 67 3.11 14.20 -13.08
N ARG A 68 1.93 14.39 -13.66
CA ARG A 68 0.69 13.79 -13.15
C ARG A 68 0.81 12.27 -13.16
N LEU A 69 0.41 11.64 -12.06
CA LEU A 69 0.40 10.19 -11.95
C LEU A 69 -0.74 9.63 -12.80
N SER A 70 -0.40 8.88 -13.85
CA SER A 70 -1.40 8.13 -14.61
C SER A 70 -1.78 6.87 -13.83
N PHE A 71 -2.98 6.87 -13.26
CA PHE A 71 -3.54 5.66 -12.66
C PHE A 71 -4.10 4.74 -13.74
N ILE A 72 -3.88 3.44 -13.59
CA ILE A 72 -4.50 2.44 -14.46
C ILE A 72 -6.00 2.45 -14.16
N LYS A 73 -6.80 2.84 -15.15
CA LYS A 73 -8.25 3.08 -14.98
C LYS A 73 -9.08 1.80 -14.81
N SER A 74 -8.51 0.63 -15.09
CA SER A 74 -9.19 -0.67 -15.02
C SER A 74 -8.49 -1.62 -14.05
N MET A 75 -9.30 -2.30 -13.22
CA MET A 75 -8.80 -3.33 -12.30
C MET A 75 -8.12 -4.49 -13.03
N VAL A 76 -8.58 -4.82 -14.24
CA VAL A 76 -7.96 -5.84 -15.10
C VAL A 76 -6.57 -5.40 -15.52
N GLY A 77 -6.45 -4.17 -16.03
CA GLY A 77 -5.16 -3.59 -16.40
C GLY A 77 -4.20 -3.50 -15.21
N PHE A 78 -4.73 -3.13 -14.03
CA PHE A 78 -3.95 -3.08 -12.80
C PHE A 78 -3.41 -4.46 -12.41
N ARG A 79 -4.25 -5.51 -12.44
CA ARG A 79 -3.83 -6.88 -12.14
C ARG A 79 -2.77 -7.38 -13.12
N VAL A 80 -2.93 -7.13 -14.42
CA VAL A 80 -1.94 -7.51 -15.43
C VAL A 80 -0.61 -6.79 -15.17
N PHE A 81 -0.64 -5.47 -14.94
CA PHE A 81 0.56 -4.70 -14.62
C PHE A 81 1.26 -5.22 -13.35
N MET A 82 0.50 -5.44 -12.28
CA MET A 82 1.05 -5.97 -11.02
C MET A 82 1.66 -7.35 -11.21
N THR A 83 1.01 -8.20 -11.99
CA THR A 83 1.51 -9.55 -12.28
C THR A 83 2.82 -9.50 -13.05
N LEU A 84 2.87 -8.74 -14.14
CA LEU A 84 4.07 -8.64 -14.97
C LEU A 84 5.23 -7.97 -14.25
N ARG A 85 4.97 -6.87 -13.53
CA ARG A 85 6.04 -6.04 -12.97
C ARG A 85 6.57 -6.52 -11.62
N TYR A 86 5.73 -7.18 -10.82
CA TYR A 86 6.06 -7.56 -9.45
C TYR A 86 5.90 -9.05 -9.18
N LYS A 87 4.83 -9.72 -9.64
CA LYS A 87 4.62 -11.15 -9.34
C LYS A 87 5.61 -12.04 -10.11
N LEU A 88 5.75 -11.78 -11.41
CA LEU A 88 6.54 -12.62 -12.31
C LEU A 88 8.05 -12.61 -11.95
N PRO A 89 8.69 -11.46 -11.64
CA PRO A 89 10.08 -11.46 -11.16
C PRO A 89 10.29 -12.18 -9.82
N LEU A 90 9.28 -12.22 -8.95
CA LEU A 90 9.35 -12.95 -7.68
C LEU A 90 9.26 -14.46 -7.89
N GLU A 91 8.40 -14.91 -8.81
CA GLU A 91 8.25 -16.33 -9.15
C GLU A 91 9.44 -16.87 -9.97
N VAL A 92 10.02 -16.02 -10.82
CA VAL A 92 11.17 -16.32 -11.69
C VAL A 92 12.50 -15.97 -11.01
N SER A 93 12.49 -15.60 -9.72
CA SER A 93 13.73 -15.41 -8.97
C SER A 93 14.56 -16.70 -8.99
N PRO A 94 15.87 -16.66 -9.31
CA PRO A 94 16.71 -17.85 -9.41
C PRO A 94 16.74 -18.74 -8.16
N SER A 95 16.33 -18.19 -7.01
CA SER A 95 16.27 -18.92 -5.74
C SER A 95 15.25 -20.06 -5.72
N THR A 96 14.20 -20.04 -6.56
CA THR A 96 13.26 -21.18 -6.65
C THR A 96 13.81 -22.30 -7.53
N HIS A 97 14.71 -22.01 -8.47
CA HIS A 97 15.33 -23.04 -9.31
C HIS A 97 16.49 -23.78 -8.61
N LEU A 98 17.10 -23.17 -7.58
CA LEU A 98 18.06 -23.85 -6.70
C LEU A 98 17.37 -24.82 -5.72
N CYS A 99 16.11 -24.57 -5.35
CA CYS A 99 15.39 -25.40 -4.38
C CYS A 99 14.78 -26.68 -4.98
N THR A 100 14.64 -26.75 -6.31
CA THR A 100 14.09 -27.94 -7.00
C THR A 100 15.18 -28.91 -7.49
N ILE A 101 16.45 -28.48 -7.56
CA ILE A 101 17.57 -29.32 -8.05
C ILE A 101 18.25 -30.13 -6.91
N LEU A 102 17.81 -29.98 -5.66
CA LEU A 102 18.14 -30.91 -4.56
C LEU A 102 16.92 -31.76 -4.20
N PRO A 103 16.56 -32.79 -4.98
CA PRO A 103 15.83 -33.91 -4.42
C PRO A 103 16.83 -34.79 -3.65
N HIS A 104 16.39 -35.23 -2.48
CA HIS A 104 16.97 -36.27 -1.62
C HIS A 104 18.13 -35.93 -0.67
N SER A 105 17.83 -36.24 0.60
CA SER A 105 18.73 -36.53 1.73
C SER A 105 18.99 -35.35 2.67
N PHE A 106 18.16 -35.22 3.71
CA PHE A 106 18.43 -35.71 5.08
C PHE A 106 17.12 -35.83 5.86
#